data_AF-A0A957U992-F1
#
_entry.id   AF-A0A957U992-F1
#
_cell.length_a   1.000
_cell.length_b   1.000
_cell.length_c   1.000
_cell.angle_alpha   90.00
_cell.angle_beta   90.00
_cell.angle_gamma   90.00
#
_symmetry.space_group_name_H-M   'P 1'
#
loop_
_entity.id
_entity.type
_entity.pdbx_description
1 polymer ?
#
loop_
_entity_poly.entity_id
_entity_poly.type
_entity_poly.pdbx_seq_one_letter_code
_entity_poly.pdbx_strand_id
1 'polypeptide(L)' 'IKAFVVLRFGEEPNDETRQSIIEHVRRELGPIATPSQVAFTEKLPKTRSGKIVRRLLKAQELGKDPGDLSTLED' A
#
# COMPACT_ATOMS: atom_id res chain seq x y z
N ILE A 1 0.93 -1.56 11.53
CA ILE A 1 1.35 -0.88 10.29
C ILE A 1 0.69 -1.62 9.12
N LYS A 2 0.02 -0.95 8.17
CA LYS A 2 -0.55 -1.60 6.98
C LYS A 2 0.25 -1.20 5.74
N ALA A 3 0.58 -2.17 4.90
CA ALA A 3 1.28 -1.97 3.62
C ALA A 3 0.31 -2.17 2.46
N PHE A 4 0.32 -1.24 1.50
CA PHE A 4 -0.35 -1.38 0.21
C PHE A 4 0.69 -1.69 -0.84
N VAL A 5 0.52 -2.80 -1.55
CA VAL A 5 1.52 -3.36 -2.46
C VAL A 5 0.90 -3.53 -3.83
N VAL A 6 1.60 -3.03 -4.85
CA VAL A 6 1.33 -3.33 -6.26
C VAL A 6 2.43 -4.28 -6.72
N LEU A 7 2.03 -5.46 -7.19
CA LEU A 7 2.97 -6.44 -7.72
C LEU A 7 3.39 -6.06 -9.14
N ARG A 8 4.56 -6.55 -9.56
CA ARG A 8 4.98 -6.40 -10.95
C ARG A 8 4.10 -7.25 -11.86
N PHE A 9 4.05 -6.88 -13.13
CA PHE A 9 3.33 -7.67 -14.13
C PHE A 9 3.86 -9.11 -14.16
N GLY A 10 2.95 -10.08 -14.12
CA GLY A 10 3.26 -11.51 -14.09
C GLY A 10 3.39 -12.13 -12.69
N GLU A 11 3.34 -11.31 -11.63
CA GLU A 11 3.36 -11.79 -10.25
C GLU A 11 1.93 -11.83 -9.68
N GLU A 12 1.57 -12.96 -9.05
CA GLU A 12 0.26 -13.14 -8.45
C GLU A 12 0.27 -12.97 -6.93
N PRO A 13 -0.77 -12.32 -6.35
CA PRO A 13 -0.90 -12.21 -4.92
C PRO A 13 -1.28 -13.56 -4.32
N ASN A 14 -0.34 -14.18 -3.61
CA ASN A 14 -0.55 -15.40 -2.86
C ASN A 14 0.06 -15.28 -1.45
N ASP A 15 -0.16 -16.29 -0.61
CA ASP A 15 0.30 -16.29 0.78
C ASP A 15 1.83 -16.37 0.89
N GLU A 16 2.50 -17.03 -0.04
CA GLU A 16 3.96 -17.10 -0.09
C GLU A 16 4.57 -15.72 -0.35
N THR A 17 4.07 -15.00 -1.37
CA THR A 17 4.50 -13.64 -1.70
C THR A 17 4.22 -12.68 -0.55
N ARG A 18 3.06 -12.82 0.10
CA ARG A 18 2.72 -12.04 1.30
C ARG A 18 3.74 -12.25 2.41
N GLN A 19 4.04 -13.51 2.73
CA GLN A 19 4.96 -13.86 3.80
C GLN A 19 6.38 -13.39 3.48
N SER A 20 6.83 -13.56 2.24
CA SER A 20 8.12 -13.10 1.75
C SER A 20 8.29 -11.58 1.94
N ILE A 21 7.26 -10.78 1.64
CA ILE A 21 7.29 -9.31 1.86
C ILE A 21 7.43 -8.99 3.36
N ILE A 22 6.67 -9.67 4.22
CA ILE A 22 6.70 -9.44 5.67
C ILE A 22 8.09 -9.77 6.23
N GLU A 23 8.65 -10.92 5.85
CA GLU A 23 9.98 -11.37 6.26
C GLU A 23 11.07 -10.43 5.75
N HIS A 24 10.96 -9.97 4.51
CA HIS A 24 11.86 -8.98 3.94
C HIS A 24 11.86 -7.70 4.79
N VAL A 25 10.70 -7.11 5.06
CA VAL A 25 10.63 -5.89 5.87
C VAL A 25 11.17 -6.12 7.29
N ARG A 26 10.86 -7.27 7.90
CA ARG A 26 11.37 -7.62 9.24
C ARG A 26 12.88 -7.75 9.25
N ARG A 27 13.49 -8.30 8.21
CA ARG A 27 14.94 -8.45 8.09
C ARG A 27 15.63 -7.11 7.86
N GLU A 28 15.12 -6.28 6.95
CA GLU A 28 15.78 -5.03 6.55
C GLU A 28 15.53 -3.87 7.54
N LEU A 29 14.32 -3.78 8.11
CA LEU A 29 13.91 -2.65 8.98
C LEU A 29 13.65 -3.06 10.43
N GLY A 30 13.64 -4.36 10.72
CA GLY A 30 13.43 -4.89 12.06
C GLY A 30 11.95 -5.15 12.43
N PRO A 31 11.72 -5.75 13.62
CA PRO A 31 10.38 -6.12 14.08
C PRO A 31 9.41 -4.94 14.22
N ILE A 32 9.90 -3.75 14.58
CA ILE A 32 9.06 -2.56 14.79
C ILE A 32 8.40 -2.05 13.51
N ALA A 33 9.07 -2.23 12.37
CA ALA A 33 8.59 -1.80 11.06
C ALA A 33 7.79 -2.88 10.32
N THR A 34 7.70 -4.08 10.89
CA THR A 34 7.01 -5.21 10.26
C THR A 34 5.52 -4.89 10.05
N PRO A 35 5.01 -4.96 8.80
CA PRO A 35 3.59 -4.71 8.55
C PRO A 35 2.73 -5.78 9.22
N SER A 36 1.69 -5.35 9.93
CA SER A 36 0.69 -6.25 10.50
C SER A 36 -0.32 -6.71 9.45
N GLN A 37 -0.42 -5.99 8.33
CA GLN A 37 -1.31 -6.31 7.21
C GLN A 37 -0.66 -5.89 5.89
N VAL A 38 -0.85 -6.71 4.86
CA VAL A 38 -0.44 -6.44 3.47
C VAL A 38 -1.71 -6.50 2.62
N ALA A 39 -1.99 -5.44 1.87
CA ALA A 39 -3.10 -5.39 0.93
C ALA A 39 -2.52 -5.27 -0.48
N PHE A 40 -2.82 -6.26 -1.33
CA PHE A 40 -2.48 -6.20 -2.74
C PHE A 40 -3.53 -5.38 -3.48
N THR A 41 -3.08 -4.47 -4.34
CA THR A 41 -3.92 -3.61 -5.18
C THR A 41 -3.31 -3.51 -6.56
N GLU A 42 -4.14 -3.28 -7.57
CA GLU A 42 -3.68 -3.12 -8.96
C GLU A 42 -3.03 -1.76 -9.21
N LYS A 43 -3.54 -0.71 -8.57
CA LYS A 43 -3.06 0.68 -8.71
C LYS A 43 -3.06 1.36 -7.34
N LEU A 44 -2.09 2.26 -7.15
CA LEU A 44 -2.10 3.21 -6.03
C LEU A 44 -2.68 4.53 -6.50
N PRO A 45 -3.47 5.23 -5.65
CA PRO A 45 -3.99 6.55 -5.99
C PRO A 45 -2.82 7.53 -6.14
N LYS A 46 -2.77 8.22 -7.29
CA LYS A 46 -1.72 9.16 -7.63
C LYS A 46 -2.33 10.51 -8.02
N THR A 47 -1.59 11.59 -7.77
CA THR A 47 -1.88 12.92 -8.30
C THR A 47 -1.50 13.00 -9.77
N ARG A 48 -1.94 14.06 -10.48
CA ARG A 48 -1.52 14.39 -11.87
C ARG A 48 -0.01 14.57 -12.10
N SER A 49 0.75 14.54 -11.03
CA SER A 49 2.22 14.61 -11.02
C SER A 49 2.85 13.28 -10.59
N GLY A 50 2.07 12.21 -10.50
CA GLY A 50 2.50 10.86 -10.11
C GLY A 50 2.72 10.65 -8.61
N LYS A 51 2.46 11.64 -7.74
CA LYS A 51 2.68 11.49 -6.30
C LYS A 51 1.59 10.62 -5.67
N ILE A 52 1.99 9.65 -4.85
CA ILE A 52 1.04 8.75 -4.17
C ILE A 52 0.25 9.54 -3.11
N VAL A 53 -1.08 9.51 -3.22
CA VAL A 53 -2.01 10.19 -2.31
C VAL A 53 -2.27 9.30 -1.09
N ARG A 54 -1.27 9.16 -0.21
CA ARG A 54 -1.36 8.27 0.97
C ARG A 54 -2.52 8.60 1.93
N ARG A 55 -2.94 9.87 1.98
CA ARG A 55 -4.08 10.27 2.83
C ARG A 55 -5.39 9.58 2.44
N LEU A 56 -5.61 9.33 1.14
CA LEU A 56 -6.82 8.69 0.65
C LEU A 56 -6.88 7.24 1.15
N LEU A 57 -5.78 6.51 0.98
CA LEU A 57 -5.64 5.14 1.50
C LEU A 57 -5.89 5.10 3.01
N LYS A 58 -5.31 6.04 3.76
CA LYS A 58 -5.52 6.12 5.22
C LYS A 58 -6.98 6.44 5.59
N ALA A 59 -7.61 7.34 4.87
CA ALA A 59 -8.99 7.75 5.12
C ALA A 59 -9.98 6.61 4.85
N GLN A 60 -9.78 5.86 3.76
CA GLN A 60 -10.58 4.68 3.42
C GLN A 60 -10.49 3.60 4.52
N GLU A 61 -9.29 3.28 4.99
CA GLU A 61 -9.09 2.30 6.07
C GLU A 61 -9.70 2.72 7.40
N LEU A 62 -9.79 4.03 7.65
CA LEU A 62 -10.31 4.59 8.89
C LEU A 62 -11.80 4.99 8.79
N GLY A 63 -12.44 4.83 7.62
CA GLY A 63 -13.81 5.29 7.37
C GLY A 63 -13.98 6.80 7.55
N LYS A 64 -12.94 7.58 7.26
CA LYS A 64 -12.92 9.04 7.39
C LYS A 64 -13.02 9.73 6.03
N ASP A 65 -13.42 10.99 6.04
CA ASP A 65 -13.37 11.84 4.86
C ASP A 65 -11.90 12.03 4.41
N PRO A 66 -11.54 11.69 3.16
CA PRO A 66 -10.20 11.94 2.65
C PRO A 66 -9.90 13.43 2.45
N GLY A 67 -10.90 14.31 2.40
CA GLY A 67 -10.78 15.72 2.03
C GLY A 67 -10.63 15.91 0.52
N ASP A 68 -10.30 17.12 0.05
CA ASP A 68 -10.28 17.48 -1.37
C ASP A 68 -9.46 16.53 -2.25
N LEU A 69 -10.08 15.87 -3.23
CA LEU A 69 -9.45 14.92 -4.16
C LEU A 69 -9.23 15.49 -5.58
N SER A 70 -9.44 16.78 -5.79
CA SER A 70 -9.38 17.45 -7.11
C SER A 70 -8.08 17.23 -7.91
N THR A 71 -6.99 16.87 -7.24
CA THR A 71 -5.66 16.65 -7.83
C THR A 71 -5.36 15.20 -8.23
N LEU A 72 -6.29 14.27 -7.99
CA LEU A 72 -6.15 12.87 -8.42
C LEU A 72 -6.11 12.77 -9.96
N GLU A 73 -5.32 11.81 -10.43
CA GLU A 73 -5.46 11.27 -11.78
C GLU A 73 -6.68 10.35 -11.80
N ASP A 74 -7.43 10.38 -12.90
CA ASP A 74 -8.42 9.35 -13.22
C ASP A 74 -7.76 7.94 -13.27
#